data_AF-A0A1S1SVX4-F1
#
_entry.id   AF-A0A1S1SVX4-F1
#
_cell.length_a   1.000
_cell.length_b   1.000
_cell.length_c   1.000
_cell.angle_alpha   90.00
_cell.angle_beta   90.00
_cell.angle_gamma   90.00
#
_symmetry.space_group_name_H-M   'P 1'
#
loop_
_entity.id
_entity.type
_entity.pdbx_description
1 polymer ?
#
loop_
_entity_poly.entity_id
_entity_poly.type
_entity_poly.pdbx_seq_one_letter_code
_entity_poly.pdbx_strand_id
1 'polypeptide(L)'
;MMIVLTVLAAATLLTVARAQNAAPLLISDHALDCGAAVDRAVAATNGHLLSVRPSAGECVISILRRGDSGRPHKVIIRVDPRASARDADQNRGRRSR
;
A
#
# COMPACT_ATOMS: atom_id res chain seq x y z
N MET A 1 -50.97 60.73 -4.09
CA MET A 1 -49.66 60.91 -3.43
C MET A 1 -49.69 60.14 -2.11
N MET A 2 -49.29 58.87 -2.10
CA MET A 2 -48.75 58.18 -0.92
C MET A 2 -48.16 56.83 -1.36
N ILE A 3 -46.92 56.63 -0.98
CA ILE A 3 -46.04 55.50 -1.25
C ILE A 3 -46.39 54.37 -0.28
N VAL A 4 -46.73 53.17 -0.74
CA VAL A 4 -46.69 51.95 0.10
C VAL A 4 -46.36 50.75 -0.79
N LEU A 5 -45.07 50.49 -1.03
CA LEU A 5 -44.17 49.59 -0.29
C LEU A 5 -44.19 48.14 -0.82
N THR A 6 -43.24 47.91 -1.71
CA THR A 6 -42.68 46.65 -2.16
C THR A 6 -42.40 45.68 -1.00
N VAL A 7 -42.82 44.42 -1.11
CA VAL A 7 -42.13 43.30 -0.45
C VAL A 7 -41.94 42.18 -1.47
N LEU A 8 -40.78 42.23 -2.12
CA LEU A 8 -40.22 41.15 -2.91
C LEU A 8 -39.76 40.07 -1.92
N ALA A 9 -40.57 39.03 -1.70
CA ALA A 9 -40.18 37.90 -0.85
C ALA A 9 -39.21 36.98 -1.63
N ALA A 10 -37.96 37.43 -1.78
CA ALA A 10 -36.88 36.60 -2.29
C ALA A 10 -36.42 35.64 -1.17
N ALA A 11 -37.09 34.50 -1.08
CA ALA A 11 -36.68 33.40 -0.20
C ALA A 11 -35.39 32.78 -0.76
N THR A 12 -34.24 33.30 -0.32
CA THR A 12 -32.94 32.67 -0.59
C THR A 12 -32.75 31.55 0.44
N LEU A 13 -32.99 30.32 0.00
CA LEU A 13 -32.60 29.13 0.75
C LEU A 13 -31.07 29.05 0.77
N LEU A 14 -30.43 29.38 1.90
CA LEU A 14 -29.01 29.10 2.11
C LEU A 14 -28.82 27.58 2.19
N THR A 15 -28.39 26.99 1.08
CA THR A 15 -27.88 25.62 1.06
C THR A 15 -26.51 25.58 1.70
N VAL A 16 -26.46 25.13 2.95
CA VAL A 16 -25.20 24.87 3.64
C VAL A 16 -24.58 23.62 3.02
N ALA A 17 -23.65 23.81 2.08
CA ALA A 17 -22.82 22.73 1.57
C ALA A 17 -21.94 22.26 2.72
N ARG A 18 -22.29 21.12 3.33
CA ARG A 18 -21.40 20.43 4.26
C ARG A 18 -20.19 19.98 3.45
N ALA A 19 -19.08 20.69 3.57
CA ALA A 19 -17.78 20.19 3.19
C ALA A 19 -17.52 18.96 4.06
N GLN A 20 -17.82 17.80 3.51
CA GLN A 20 -17.41 16.52 4.04
C GLN A 20 -15.88 16.57 4.15
N ASN A 21 -15.38 16.76 5.38
CA ASN A 21 -13.98 16.58 5.70
C ASN A 21 -13.62 15.17 5.23
N ALA A 22 -12.94 15.07 4.09
CA ALA A 22 -12.29 13.84 3.70
C ALA A 22 -11.33 13.53 4.85
N ALA A 23 -11.67 12.52 5.64
CA ALA A 23 -10.79 12.04 6.69
C ALA A 23 -9.43 11.83 6.02
N PRO A 24 -8.32 12.37 6.58
CA PRO A 24 -7.02 12.12 6.02
C PRO A 24 -6.84 10.61 6.00
N LEU A 25 -6.74 10.02 4.80
CA LEU A 25 -6.25 8.68 4.67
C LEU A 25 -4.86 8.73 5.28
N LEU A 26 -4.72 8.22 6.50
CA LEU A 26 -3.43 7.95 7.12
C LEU A 26 -2.79 6.86 6.27
N ILE A 27 -2.19 7.28 5.15
CA ILE A 27 -1.22 6.49 4.41
C ILE A 27 -0.07 6.37 5.40
N SER A 28 -0.07 5.26 6.14
CA SER A 28 0.98 4.94 7.07
C SER A 28 2.23 4.73 6.23
N ASP A 29 2.99 5.82 6.05
CA ASP A 29 4.24 5.93 5.29
C ASP A 29 5.39 5.22 6.03
N HIS A 30 5.07 4.13 6.73
CA HIS A 30 6.09 3.14 7.03
C HIS A 30 6.47 2.53 5.69
N ALA A 31 7.49 3.11 5.05
CA ALA A 31 8.14 2.52 3.90
C ALA A 31 8.49 1.06 4.27
N LEU A 32 7.70 0.13 3.73
CA LEU A 32 7.96 -1.29 3.89
C LEU A 32 9.27 -1.59 3.14
N ASP A 33 10.35 -1.82 3.88
CA ASP A 33 11.61 -2.27 3.28
C ASP A 33 11.49 -3.76 2.90
N CYS A 34 11.18 -3.98 1.62
CA CYS A 34 11.07 -5.31 1.04
C CYS A 34 12.41 -5.87 0.52
N GLY A 35 13.52 -5.13 0.60
CA GLY A 35 14.78 -5.46 -0.09
C GLY A 35 15.32 -6.84 0.28
N ALA A 36 15.47 -7.11 1.58
CA ALA A 36 15.96 -8.40 2.05
C ALA A 36 15.03 -9.58 1.67
N ALA A 37 13.71 -9.34 1.63
CA ALA A 37 12.74 -10.36 1.22
C ALA A 37 12.84 -10.64 -0.29
N VAL A 38 13.07 -9.61 -1.09
CA VAL A 38 13.29 -9.70 -2.54
C VAL A 38 14.54 -10.51 -2.86
N ASP A 39 15.66 -10.21 -2.21
CA ASP A 39 16.92 -10.94 -2.43
C ASP A 39 16.78 -12.43 -2.16
N ARG A 40 16.14 -12.79 -1.03
CA ARG A 40 15.84 -14.19 -0.68
C ARG A 40 14.91 -14.84 -1.70
N ALA A 41 13.86 -14.15 -2.13
CA ALA A 41 12.87 -14.67 -3.06
C ALA A 41 13.49 -14.94 -4.45
N VAL A 42 14.31 -14.02 -4.94
CA VAL A 42 15.03 -14.18 -6.22
C VAL A 42 16.02 -15.34 -6.15
N ALA A 43 16.82 -15.42 -5.08
CA ALA A 43 17.76 -16.52 -4.87
C ALA A 43 17.04 -17.88 -4.77
N ALA A 44 15.96 -17.96 -3.99
CA ALA A 44 15.22 -19.21 -3.78
C ALA A 44 14.52 -19.70 -5.05
N THR A 45 14.11 -18.80 -5.93
CA THR A 45 13.38 -19.15 -7.16
C THR A 45 14.29 -19.38 -8.36
N ASN A 46 15.58 -18.98 -8.27
CA ASN A 46 16.49 -18.91 -9.41
C ASN A 46 15.85 -18.18 -10.61
N GLY A 47 15.15 -17.07 -10.31
CA GLY A 47 14.34 -16.33 -11.27
C GLY A 47 14.77 -14.88 -11.44
N HIS A 48 14.02 -14.14 -12.26
CA HIS A 48 14.18 -12.72 -12.47
C HIS A 48 13.05 -11.93 -11.83
N LEU A 49 13.39 -10.93 -11.04
CA LEU A 49 12.42 -10.05 -10.42
C LEU A 49 11.64 -9.26 -11.50
N LEU A 50 10.31 -9.28 -11.41
CA LEU A 50 9.45 -8.45 -12.25
C LEU A 50 8.95 -7.21 -11.53
N SER A 51 8.45 -7.40 -10.32
CA SER A 51 7.84 -6.30 -9.56
C SER A 51 7.83 -6.59 -8.07
N VAL A 52 7.84 -5.50 -7.32
CA VAL A 52 7.69 -5.47 -5.87
C VAL A 52 6.67 -4.39 -5.56
N ARG A 53 5.67 -4.74 -4.77
CA ARG A 53 4.60 -3.83 -4.36
C ARG A 53 4.29 -4.07 -2.88
N PRO A 54 4.39 -3.05 -2.03
CA PRO A 54 3.82 -3.15 -0.69
C PRO A 54 2.29 -3.15 -0.81
N SER A 55 1.63 -4.07 -0.12
CA SER A 55 0.18 -4.21 -0.13
C SER A 55 -0.30 -4.74 1.22
N ALA A 56 -1.20 -4.02 1.88
CA ALA A 56 -1.79 -4.42 3.16
C ALA A 56 -0.78 -4.81 4.27
N GLY A 57 0.39 -4.16 4.29
CA GLY A 57 1.45 -4.47 5.26
C GLY A 57 2.31 -5.68 4.89
N GLU A 58 2.15 -6.24 3.70
CA GLU A 58 2.99 -7.30 3.13
C GLU A 58 3.74 -6.79 1.89
N CYS A 59 4.84 -7.45 1.56
CA CYS A 59 5.55 -7.32 0.31
C CYS A 59 5.03 -8.36 -0.68
N VAL A 60 4.40 -7.91 -1.77
CA VAL A 60 4.01 -8.77 -2.89
C VAL A 60 5.10 -8.73 -3.95
N ILE A 61 5.80 -9.85 -4.11
CA ILE A 61 6.95 -10.01 -4.99
C ILE A 61 6.53 -10.89 -6.17
N SER A 62 6.70 -10.40 -7.39
CA SER A 62 6.46 -11.19 -8.61
C SER A 62 7.78 -11.51 -9.30
N ILE A 63 8.00 -12.78 -9.63
CA ILE A 63 9.23 -13.29 -10.23
C ILE A 63 8.91 -14.11 -11.48
N LEU A 64 9.71 -13.97 -12.53
CA LEU A 64 9.74 -14.91 -13.64
C LEU A 64 10.75 -16.02 -13.38
N ARG A 65 10.31 -17.26 -13.39
CA ARG A 65 11.18 -18.44 -13.38
C ARG A 65 11.09 -19.16 -14.71
N ARG A 66 12.18 -19.77 -15.17
CA ARG A 66 12.13 -20.68 -16.32
C ARG A 66 11.15 -21.83 -16.03
N GLY A 67 10.21 -22.08 -16.93
CA GLY A 67 9.33 -23.25 -16.88
C GLY A 67 9.91 -24.39 -17.70
N ASP A 68 9.47 -25.61 -17.41
CA ASP A 68 10.00 -26.85 -18.00
C ASP A 68 9.73 -26.93 -19.52
N SER A 69 8.65 -26.31 -19.99
CA SER A 69 8.25 -26.25 -21.39
C SER A 69 8.89 -25.09 -22.18
N GLY A 70 9.91 -24.43 -21.62
CA GLY A 70 10.56 -23.25 -22.20
C GLY A 70 9.77 -21.94 -22.03
N ARG A 71 8.51 -21.99 -21.58
CA ARG A 71 7.72 -20.81 -21.22
C ARG A 71 8.02 -20.37 -19.79
N PRO A 72 8.39 -19.10 -19.54
CA PRO A 72 8.57 -18.60 -18.17
C PRO A 72 7.26 -18.61 -17.36
N HIS A 73 7.36 -18.94 -16.07
CA HIS A 73 6.25 -18.95 -15.13
C HIS A 73 6.35 -17.74 -14.20
N LYS A 74 5.21 -17.08 -13.96
CA LYS A 74 5.12 -16.01 -12.95
C LYS A 74 4.84 -16.63 -11.58
N VAL A 75 5.80 -16.49 -10.68
CA VAL A 75 5.69 -16.84 -9.27
C VAL A 75 5.35 -15.57 -8.49
N ILE A 76 4.33 -15.63 -7.64
CA ILE A 76 3.94 -14.53 -6.76
C ILE A 76 4.17 -14.99 -5.32
N ILE A 77 4.95 -14.22 -4.57
CA ILE A 77 5.30 -14.49 -3.17
C ILE A 77 4.79 -13.31 -2.35
N ARG A 78 4.14 -13.61 -1.23
CA ARG A 78 3.75 -12.63 -0.22
C ARG A 78 4.62 -12.82 1.01
N VAL A 79 5.22 -11.75 1.48
CA VAL A 79 6.11 -11.79 2.63
C VAL A 79 5.69 -10.72 3.61
N ASP A 80 5.55 -11.07 4.89
CA ASP A 80 5.49 -10.08 5.96
C ASP A 80 6.94 -9.60 6.26
N PRO A 81 7.31 -8.34 5.93
CA PRO A 81 8.65 -7.84 6.19
C PRO A 81 8.94 -7.67 7.70
N ARG A 82 7.91 -7.56 8.54
CA ARG A 82 8.07 -7.43 10.00
C ARG A 82 8.41 -8.76 10.65
N ALA A 83 7.81 -9.85 10.18
CA ALA A 83 8.23 -11.20 10.57
C ALA A 83 9.69 -11.47 10.17
N SER A 84 10.04 -11.09 8.93
CA SER A 84 11.40 -11.27 8.40
C SER A 84 12.49 -10.52 9.17
N ALA A 85 12.17 -9.35 9.72
CA ALA A 85 13.08 -8.56 10.57
C ALA A 85 13.29 -9.19 11.96
N ARG A 86 12.21 -9.72 12.56
CA ARG A 86 12.25 -10.39 13.88
C ARG A 86 13.10 -11.66 13.85
N ASP A 87 12.96 -12.47 12.79
CA ASP A 87 13.74 -13.71 12.64
C ASP A 87 15.24 -13.46 12.48
N ALA A 88 15.61 -12.38 11.77
CA ALA A 88 17.00 -12.00 11.58
C ALA A 88 17.67 -11.58 12.90
N ASP A 89 16.96 -10.82 13.73
CA ASP A 89 17.43 -10.41 15.05
C ASP A 89 17.57 -11.61 16.02
N GLN A 90 16.55 -12.47 16.06
CA GLN A 90 16.56 -13.69 16.87
C GLN A 90 17.75 -14.60 16.52
N ASN A 91 18.02 -14.80 15.22
CA ASN A 91 19.12 -15.64 14.76
C ASN A 91 20.49 -15.03 15.11
N ARG A 92 20.60 -13.69 15.08
CA ARG A 92 21.83 -12.99 15.49
C ARG A 92 22.11 -13.18 16.98
N GLY A 93 21.09 -13.04 17.83
CA GLY A 93 21.21 -13.25 19.28
C GLY A 93 21.55 -14.70 19.65
N ARG A 94 21.14 -15.68 18.82
CA ARG A 94 21.50 -17.09 19.00
C ARG A 94 22.96 -17.36 18.63
N ARG A 95 23.49 -16.70 17.60
CA ARG A 95 24.87 -16.90 17.12
C ARG A 95 25.93 -16.25 18.03
N SER A 96 25.51 -15.31 18.88
CA SER A 96 26.36 -14.64 19.87
C SER A 96 26.43 -15.34 21.23
N ARG A 97 25.84 -16.52 21.36
CA ARG A 97 25.95 -17.40 22.54
C ARG A 97 26.66 -18.68 22.15
#